data_AF-A0A8D0G1X1-F1
#
_entry.id   AF-A0A8D0G1X1-F1
#
_cell.length_a   1.000
_cell.length_b   1.000
_cell.length_c   1.000
_cell.angle_alpha   90.00
_cell.angle_beta   90.00
_cell.angle_gamma   90.00
#
_symmetry.space_group_name_H-M   'P 1'
#
loop_
_entity.id
_entity.type
_entity.pdbx_description
1 polymer ?
#
loop_
_entity_poly.entity_id
_entity_poly.type
_entity_poly.pdbx_seq_one_letter_code
_entity_poly.pdbx_strand_id
1 'polypeptide(L)'
;MSLSPQMWEEAILICKELAEQYEHELFEYELLSDTLQQEARFYEKILKVPRPSPEYFAVGYYGQGFPSFLRNKMFIYRGREYERREDFELRLLSPFPNAEKLQSTAPPGPAVTEAPGQSIQCFTVQPVEEAPGRFHGRLVPEQISR
;
A
#
# COMPACT_ATOMS: atom_id res chain seq x y z
N MET A 1 -3.54 -18.80 2.04
CA MET A 1 -2.77 -18.07 3.07
C MET A 1 -2.91 -16.60 2.76
N SER A 2 -3.73 -15.87 3.50
CA SER A 2 -3.89 -14.43 3.31
C SER A 2 -2.63 -13.73 3.80
N LEU A 3 -1.83 -13.23 2.87
CA LEU A 3 -0.71 -12.34 3.16
C LEU A 3 -1.30 -11.00 3.60
N SER A 4 -1.59 -10.88 4.90
CA SER A 4 -1.89 -9.58 5.50
C SER A 4 -0.66 -8.71 5.32
N PRO A 5 -0.79 -7.44 4.90
CA PRO A 5 0.34 -6.54 4.85
C PRO A 5 1.04 -6.53 6.22
N GLN A 6 2.34 -6.82 6.25
CA GLN A 6 3.12 -6.90 7.51
C GLN A 6 3.38 -5.51 8.08
N MET A 7 2.34 -4.91 8.64
CA MET A 7 2.35 -3.58 9.25
C MET A 7 2.59 -3.71 10.76
N TRP A 8 3.74 -4.26 11.12
CA TRP A 8 4.08 -4.53 12.52
C TRP A 8 4.28 -3.24 13.33
N GLU A 9 4.75 -2.17 12.69
CA GLU A 9 4.88 -0.85 13.30
C GLU A 9 3.52 -0.32 13.78
N GLU A 10 2.47 -0.44 12.96
CA GLU A 10 1.11 -0.03 13.33
C GLU A 10 0.52 -0.96 14.41
N ALA A 11 0.79 -2.26 14.31
CA ALA A 11 0.36 -3.21 15.33
C ALA A 11 1.00 -2.90 16.70
N ILE A 12 2.25 -2.45 16.72
CA ILE A 12 2.94 -2.00 17.94
C ILE A 12 2.26 -0.76 18.54
N LEU A 13 1.79 0.19 17.72
CA LEU A 13 1.07 1.36 18.23
C LEU A 13 -0.20 0.94 18.99
N ILE A 14 -0.96 0.00 18.41
CA ILE A 14 -2.16 -0.55 19.06
C ILE A 14 -1.78 -1.31 20.35
N CYS A 15 -0.70 -2.09 20.35
CA CYS A 15 -0.21 -2.75 21.56
C CYS A 15 0.11 -1.74 22.67
N LYS A 16 0.69 -0.59 22.35
CA LYS A 16 1.00 0.45 23.34
C LYS A 16 -0.25 1.09 23.93
N GLU A 17 -1.24 1.40 23.10
CA GLU A 17 -2.54 1.91 23.56
C GLU A 17 -3.24 0.91 24.48
N LEU A 18 -3.24 -0.38 24.12
CA LEU A 18 -3.80 -1.43 24.96
C LEU A 18 -3.05 -1.58 26.28
N ALA A 19 -1.71 -1.54 26.24
CA ALA A 19 -0.89 -1.63 27.45
C ALA A 19 -1.19 -0.49 28.43
N GLU A 20 -1.35 0.74 27.95
CA GLU A 20 -1.72 1.90 28.78
C GLU A 20 -3.06 1.67 29.50
N GLN A 21 -4.07 1.16 28.77
CA GLN A 21 -5.37 0.86 29.35
C GLN A 21 -5.30 -0.27 30.39
N TYR A 22 -4.60 -1.37 30.09
CA TYR A 22 -4.50 -2.50 31.00
C TYR A 22 -3.65 -2.20 32.24
N GLU A 23 -2.69 -1.28 32.15
CA GLU A 23 -1.84 -0.91 33.28
C GLU A 23 -2.50 0.13 34.19
N HIS A 24 -3.14 1.15 33.63
CA HIS A 24 -3.54 2.34 34.39
C HIS A 24 -5.05 2.49 34.61
N GLU A 25 -5.88 1.93 33.73
CA GLU A 25 -7.33 2.09 33.81
C GLU A 25 -8.03 0.82 34.31
N LEU A 26 -7.64 -0.35 33.80
CA LEU A 26 -8.32 -1.63 34.05
C LEU A 26 -7.57 -2.53 35.04
N PHE A 27 -6.26 -2.34 35.19
CA PHE A 27 -5.39 -3.16 36.04
C PHE A 27 -5.43 -4.67 35.69
N GLU A 28 -5.65 -5.01 34.42
CA GLU A 28 -5.71 -6.38 33.90
C GLU A 28 -4.31 -6.87 33.48
N TYR A 29 -3.49 -7.22 34.47
CA TYR A 29 -2.07 -7.50 34.23
C TYR A 29 -1.77 -8.78 33.42
N GLU A 30 -2.71 -9.73 33.36
CA GLU A 30 -2.58 -10.88 32.46
C GLU A 30 -2.65 -10.43 30.99
N LEU A 31 -3.61 -9.57 30.65
CA LEU A 31 -3.73 -9.00 29.30
C LEU A 31 -2.58 -8.05 28.98
N LEU A 32 -2.09 -7.30 29.97
CA LEU A 32 -0.88 -6.48 29.82
C LEU A 32 0.34 -7.36 29.47
N SER A 33 0.56 -8.44 30.21
CA SER A 33 1.66 -9.39 29.95
C SER A 33 1.62 -9.94 28.53
N ASP A 34 0.44 -10.38 28.07
CA ASP A 34 0.25 -10.91 26.72
C ASP A 34 0.48 -9.83 25.65
N THR A 35 0.00 -8.61 25.90
CA THR A 35 0.16 -7.46 25.00
C THR A 35 1.64 -7.10 24.82
N LEU A 36 2.40 -7.04 25.92
CA LEU A 36 3.84 -6.74 25.89
C LEU A 36 4.64 -7.85 25.18
N GLN A 37 4.30 -9.12 25.41
CA GLN A 37 4.91 -10.22 24.67
C GLN A 37 4.62 -10.14 23.16
N GLN A 38 3.41 -9.73 22.79
CA GLN A 38 3.04 -9.55 21.40
C GLN A 38 3.79 -8.37 20.76
N GLU A 39 3.93 -7.26 21.47
CA GLU A 39 4.74 -6.11 21.04
C GLU A 39 6.20 -6.52 20.79
N ALA A 40 6.80 -7.27 21.73
CA ALA A 40 8.15 -7.79 21.59
C ALA A 40 8.32 -8.65 20.32
N ARG A 41 7.36 -9.56 20.06
CA ARG A 41 7.36 -10.39 18.84
C ARG A 41 7.27 -9.55 17.57
N PHE A 42 6.55 -8.43 17.58
CA PHE A 42 6.49 -7.53 16.42
C PHE A 42 7.81 -6.82 16.16
N TYR A 43 8.50 -6.33 17.20
CA TYR A 43 9.86 -5.77 17.05
C TYR A 43 10.83 -6.81 16.48
N GLU A 44 10.79 -8.06 16.97
CA GLU A 44 11.64 -9.12 16.43
C GLU A 44 11.36 -9.38 14.95
N LYS A 45 10.08 -9.39 14.56
CA LYS A 45 9.69 -9.60 13.17
C LYS A 45 10.17 -8.46 12.27
N ILE A 46 10.07 -7.20 12.69
CA ILE A 46 10.58 -6.02 11.96
C ILE A 46 12.06 -6.19 11.61
N LEU A 47 12.85 -6.71 12.55
CA LEU A 47 14.30 -6.87 12.37
C LEU A 47 14.68 -8.12 11.57
N LYS A 48 13.99 -9.24 11.79
CA LYS A 48 14.43 -10.57 11.34
C LYS A 48 13.72 -11.07 10.08
N VAL A 49 12.50 -10.62 9.82
CA VAL A 49 11.69 -11.13 8.70
C VAL A 49 11.84 -10.18 7.50
N PRO A 50 12.22 -10.69 6.32
CA PRO A 50 12.35 -9.86 5.13
C PRO A 50 10.97 -9.31 4.72
N ARG A 51 10.92 -8.00 4.49
CA ARG A 51 9.73 -7.30 4.00
C ARG A 51 10.05 -6.72 2.63
N PRO A 52 9.60 -7.31 1.52
CA PRO A 52 9.84 -6.73 0.20
C PRO A 52 9.12 -5.39 0.08
N SER A 53 9.77 -4.39 -0.52
CA SER A 53 9.11 -3.11 -0.81
C SER A 53 8.01 -3.35 -1.84
N PRO A 54 6.78 -2.84 -1.62
CA PRO A 54 5.71 -2.98 -2.59
C PRO A 54 6.03 -2.15 -3.85
N GLU A 55 5.72 -2.70 -5.02
CA GLU A 55 5.65 -1.89 -6.23
C GLU A 55 4.38 -1.02 -6.22
N TYR A 56 4.42 0.13 -6.86
CA TYR A 56 3.26 1.00 -7.03
C TYR A 56 2.99 1.23 -8.52
N PHE A 57 1.70 1.24 -8.89
CA PHE A 57 1.26 1.41 -10.26
C PHE A 57 0.31 2.60 -10.35
N ALA A 58 0.63 3.56 -11.21
CA ALA A 58 -0.32 4.60 -11.61
C ALA A 58 -1.23 4.05 -12.71
N VAL A 59 -2.54 4.13 -12.48
CA VAL A 59 -3.55 3.64 -13.42
C VAL A 59 -4.52 4.76 -13.75
N GLY A 60 -4.56 5.16 -15.01
CA GLY A 60 -5.50 6.13 -15.55
C GLY A 60 -6.63 5.45 -16.29
N TYR A 61 -7.88 5.84 -15.98
CA TYR A 61 -9.08 5.37 -16.66
C TYR A 61 -9.65 6.52 -17.48
N TYR A 62 -9.62 6.43 -18.80
CA TYR A 62 -9.98 7.52 -19.71
C TYR A 62 -11.08 7.13 -20.68
N GLY A 63 -11.89 8.12 -21.06
CA GLY A 63 -13.03 7.93 -21.95
C GLY A 63 -14.38 7.85 -21.21
N GLN A 64 -15.44 8.23 -21.91
CA GLN A 64 -16.80 8.34 -21.39
C GLN A 64 -17.44 6.98 -21.10
N GLY A 65 -16.84 5.88 -21.56
CA GLY A 65 -17.27 4.50 -21.29
C GLY A 65 -17.02 4.05 -19.84
N PHE A 66 -16.26 4.81 -19.05
CA PHE A 66 -16.11 4.54 -17.61
C PHE A 66 -17.20 5.21 -16.76
N PRO A 67 -17.58 4.60 -15.62
CA PRO A 67 -18.38 5.25 -14.59
C PRO A 67 -17.72 6.55 -14.09
N SER A 68 -18.52 7.52 -13.66
CA SER A 68 -18.04 8.85 -13.22
C SER A 68 -16.98 8.83 -12.11
N PHE A 69 -16.98 7.79 -11.27
CA PHE A 69 -15.97 7.67 -10.22
C PHE A 69 -14.59 7.28 -10.74
N LEU A 70 -14.48 6.62 -11.89
CA LEU A 70 -13.21 6.28 -12.57
C LEU A 70 -12.88 7.23 -13.72
N ARG A 71 -13.89 7.70 -14.44
CA ARG A 71 -13.76 8.45 -15.68
C ARG A 71 -12.79 9.62 -15.56
N ASN A 72 -11.78 9.61 -16.42
CA ASN A 72 -10.73 10.61 -16.55
C ASN A 72 -10.01 10.89 -15.22
N LYS A 73 -9.81 9.84 -14.41
CA LYS A 73 -9.07 9.89 -13.16
C LYS A 73 -7.92 8.89 -13.16
N MET A 74 -6.92 9.23 -12.35
CA MET A 74 -5.76 8.41 -12.09
C MET A 74 -5.73 7.97 -10.63
N PHE A 75 -5.36 6.72 -10.40
CA PHE A 75 -5.27 6.11 -9.08
C PHE A 75 -3.90 5.48 -8.93
N ILE A 76 -3.38 5.50 -7.70
CA ILE A 76 -2.17 4.77 -7.34
C ILE A 76 -2.59 3.46 -6.69
N TYR A 77 -2.15 2.35 -7.27
CA TYR A 77 -2.36 1.00 -6.75
C TYR A 77 -1.09 0.53 -6.09
N ARG A 78 -1.21 0.05 -4.84
CA ARG A 78 -0.16 -0.74 -4.19
C ARG A 78 -0.20 -2.17 -4.74
N GLY A 79 0.90 -2.63 -5.32
CA GLY A 79 1.08 -4.01 -5.76
C GLY A 79 1.01 -4.98 -4.59
N ARG A 80 0.56 -6.20 -4.88
CA ARG A 80 0.63 -7.31 -3.90
C ARG A 80 2.10 -7.73 -3.73
N GLU A 81 2.36 -8.50 -2.68
CA GLU A 81 3.71 -9.02 -2.45
C GLU A 81 4.20 -9.83 -3.65
N TYR A 82 5.37 -9.45 -4.15
CA TYR A 82 6.01 -10.04 -5.32
C TYR A 82 5.16 -10.00 -6.61
N GLU A 83 4.14 -9.13 -6.68
CA GLU A 83 3.31 -8.97 -7.88
C GLU A 83 4.09 -8.25 -8.97
N ARG A 84 4.28 -8.93 -10.10
CA ARG A 84 4.89 -8.33 -11.28
C ARG A 84 3.88 -7.45 -12.00
N ARG A 85 4.39 -6.48 -12.76
CA ARG A 85 3.57 -5.58 -13.59
C ARG A 85 2.63 -6.35 -14.53
N GLU A 86 3.09 -7.41 -15.17
CA GLU A 86 2.27 -8.19 -16.12
C GLU A 86 1.10 -8.87 -15.42
N ASP A 87 1.34 -9.45 -14.24
CA ASP A 87 0.30 -10.08 -13.41
C ASP A 87 -0.70 -9.03 -12.90
N PHE A 88 -0.20 -7.87 -12.48
CA PHE A 88 -1.01 -6.72 -12.09
C PHE A 88 -1.90 -6.25 -13.26
N GLU A 89 -1.34 -6.09 -14.45
CA GLU A 89 -2.07 -5.65 -15.64
C GLU A 89 -3.15 -6.65 -16.06
N LEU A 90 -2.86 -7.95 -16.04
CA LEU A 90 -3.85 -8.99 -16.31
C LEU A 90 -5.03 -8.90 -15.33
N ARG A 91 -4.74 -8.72 -14.03
CA ARG A 91 -5.75 -8.54 -13.00
C ARG A 91 -6.53 -7.24 -13.16
N LEU A 92 -5.85 -6.16 -13.53
CA LEU A 92 -6.43 -4.83 -13.76
C LEU A 92 -7.41 -4.84 -14.94
N LEU A 93 -7.04 -5.49 -16.05
CA LEU A 93 -7.81 -5.50 -17.29
C LEU A 93 -8.94 -6.54 -17.29
N SER A 94 -8.87 -7.57 -16.43
CA SER A 94 -9.92 -8.60 -16.31
C SER A 94 -11.35 -8.05 -16.17
N PRO A 95 -11.65 -7.03 -15.35
CA PRO A 95 -12.99 -6.43 -15.28
C PRO A 95 -13.35 -5.52 -16.47
N PHE A 96 -12.41 -5.20 -17.36
CA PHE A 96 -12.59 -4.29 -18.49
C PHE A 96 -12.16 -4.95 -19.82
N PRO A 97 -12.87 -6.02 -20.27
CA PRO A 97 -12.46 -6.80 -21.44
C PRO A 97 -12.43 -5.99 -22.76
N ASN A 98 -13.13 -4.86 -22.81
CA ASN A 98 -13.21 -3.99 -23.99
C ASN A 98 -12.31 -2.75 -23.89
N ALA A 99 -11.51 -2.61 -22.82
CA ALA A 99 -10.66 -1.45 -22.65
C ALA A 99 -9.39 -1.54 -23.51
N GLU A 100 -9.07 -0.44 -24.18
CA GLU A 100 -7.81 -0.29 -24.92
C GLU A 100 -6.68 0.07 -23.96
N LYS A 101 -5.57 -0.68 -24.02
CA LYS A 101 -4.37 -0.34 -23.26
C LYS A 101 -3.58 0.76 -23.96
N LEU A 102 -3.46 1.90 -23.31
CA LEU A 102 -2.61 3.00 -23.76
C LEU A 102 -1.13 2.65 -23.60
N GLN A 103 -0.32 2.96 -24.61
CA GLN A 103 1.12 2.66 -24.64
C GLN A 103 1.98 3.80 -24.06
N SER A 104 1.47 5.03 -24.09
CA SER A 104 2.17 6.21 -23.56
C SER A 104 1.91 6.35 -22.06
N THR A 105 2.86 6.93 -21.34
CA THR A 105 2.70 7.38 -19.93
C THR A 105 2.32 8.86 -19.83
N ALA A 106 2.31 9.60 -20.94
CA ALA A 106 1.87 10.99 -20.96
C ALA A 106 0.35 11.08 -20.74
N PRO A 107 -0.16 12.16 -20.11
CA PRO A 107 -1.59 12.39 -20.01
C PRO A 107 -2.25 12.40 -21.40
N PRO A 108 -3.35 11.66 -21.61
CA PRO A 108 -4.04 11.63 -22.89
C PRO A 108 -4.77 12.94 -23.16
N GLY A 109 -4.89 13.29 -24.44
CA GLY A 109 -5.63 14.48 -24.88
C GLY A 109 -7.15 14.25 -25.02
N PRO A 110 -7.91 15.30 -25.40
CA PRO A 110 -9.38 15.26 -25.54
C PRO A 110 -9.90 14.12 -26.43
N ALA A 111 -9.16 13.79 -27.49
CA ALA A 111 -9.51 12.71 -28.41
C ALA A 111 -9.70 11.35 -27.70
N VAL A 112 -9.03 11.11 -26.58
CA VAL A 112 -9.16 9.89 -25.77
C VAL A 112 -10.09 10.13 -24.57
N THR A 113 -9.98 11.27 -23.89
CA THR A 113 -10.75 11.54 -22.67
C THR A 113 -12.25 11.81 -22.94
N GLU A 114 -12.59 12.25 -24.15
CA GLU A 114 -13.98 12.48 -24.61
C GLU A 114 -14.53 11.32 -25.45
N ALA A 115 -13.69 10.35 -25.82
CA ALA A 115 -14.12 9.19 -26.60
C ALA A 115 -15.19 8.37 -25.85
N PRO A 116 -16.15 7.75 -26.55
CA PRO A 116 -17.19 6.92 -25.92
C PRO A 116 -16.63 5.61 -25.33
N GLY A 117 -15.41 5.22 -25.71
CA GLY A 117 -14.78 3.97 -25.29
C GLY A 117 -14.16 4.00 -23.89
N GLN A 118 -13.41 2.94 -23.60
CA GLN A 118 -12.62 2.76 -22.39
C GLN A 118 -11.14 2.64 -22.79
N SER A 119 -10.30 3.52 -22.27
CA SER A 119 -8.85 3.43 -22.45
C SER A 119 -8.17 3.42 -21.08
N ILE A 120 -7.29 2.44 -20.84
CA ILE A 120 -6.57 2.27 -19.58
C ILE A 120 -5.08 2.53 -19.81
N GLN A 121 -4.53 3.46 -19.04
CA GLN A 121 -3.10 3.69 -18.92
C GLN A 121 -2.60 3.03 -17.65
N CYS A 122 -1.45 2.37 -17.69
CA CYS A 122 -0.84 1.75 -16.51
C CYS A 122 0.68 1.87 -16.61
N PHE A 123 1.36 2.34 -15.57
CA PHE A 123 2.83 2.37 -15.47
C PHE A 123 3.31 2.32 -14.02
N THR A 124 4.51 1.79 -13.80
CA THR A 124 5.13 1.73 -12.47
C THR A 124 5.58 3.12 -12.03
N VAL A 125 5.38 3.44 -10.76
CA VAL A 125 5.84 4.67 -10.11
C VAL A 125 6.68 4.33 -8.89
N GLN A 126 7.60 5.23 -8.54
CA GLN A 126 8.40 5.09 -7.33
C GLN A 126 7.73 5.85 -6.18
N PRO A 127 7.55 5.24 -5.01
CA PRO A 127 7.10 5.96 -3.83
C PRO A 127 8.17 6.98 -3.43
N VAL A 128 7.73 8.15 -2.95
CA VAL A 128 8.62 9.13 -2.34
C VAL A 128 8.61 8.86 -0.83
N GLU A 129 9.73 8.37 -0.31
CA GLU A 129 9.89 8.13 1.13
C GLU A 129 10.18 9.46 1.84
N GLU A 130 9.26 9.91 2.69
CA GLU A 130 9.54 10.96 3.67
C GLU A 130 9.93 10.28 4.99
N ALA A 131 11.21 10.40 5.36
CA ALA A 131 11.69 9.84 6.61
C ALA A 131 10.90 10.47 7.79
N PRO A 132 10.30 9.66 8.68
CA PRO A 132 9.63 10.18 9.87
C PRO A 132 10.55 11.12 10.65
N GLY A 133 10.05 12.30 11.05
CA GLY A 133 10.86 13.31 11.74
C GLY A 133 11.61 12.79 12.97
N ARG A 134 11.07 11.75 13.64
CA ARG A 134 11.72 11.05 14.77
C ARG A 134 13.05 10.37 14.42
N PHE A 135 13.32 10.11 13.14
CA PHE A 135 14.55 9.49 12.65
C PHE A 135 15.57 10.50 12.11
N HIS A 136 15.21 11.79 12.05
CA HIS A 136 16.09 12.83 11.55
C HIS A 136 17.39 12.91 12.37
N GLY A 137 18.55 12.87 11.69
CA GLY A 137 19.87 12.89 12.33
C GLY A 137 20.25 11.64 13.13
N ARG A 138 19.44 10.56 13.07
CA ARG A 138 19.72 9.29 13.75
C ARG A 138 20.20 8.23 12.77
N LEU A 139 21.11 7.37 13.21
CA LEU A 139 21.49 6.15 12.48
C LEU A 139 20.41 5.09 12.76
N VAL A 140 19.46 4.94 11.84
CA VAL A 140 18.38 3.97 11.93
C VAL A 140 18.64 2.85 10.92
N PRO A 141 18.58 1.57 11.33
CA PRO A 141 18.69 0.45 10.39
C PRO A 141 17.63 0.52 9.28
N GLU A 142 17.99 0.13 8.06
CA GLU A 142 17.10 0.11 6.89
C GLU A 142 15.84 -0.75 7.10
N GLN A 143 15.90 -1.73 8.01
CA GLN A 143 14.76 -2.54 8.39
C GLN A 143 13.68 -1.74 9.14
N ILE A 144 14.05 -0.65 9.79
CA ILE A 144 13.17 0.20 10.62
C ILE A 144 12.79 1.50 9.89
N SER A 145 13.67 2.04 9.06
CA SER A 145 13.50 3.36 8.42
C SER A 145 12.63 3.36 7.16
N ARG A 146 11.76 2.35 6.99
CA ARG A 146 10.89 2.21 5.83
C ARG A 146 9.58 2.99 5.96
#